data_AF-A0A2B4SLH6-F1
#
_entry.id   AF-A0A2B4SLH6-F1
#
_cell.length_a   1.000
_cell.length_b   1.000
_cell.length_c   1.000
_cell.angle_alpha   90.00
_cell.angle_beta   90.00
_cell.angle_gamma   90.00
#
_symmetry.space_group_name_H-M   'P 1'
#
loop_
_entity.id
_entity.type
_entity.pdbx_description
1 polymer ?
#
loop_
_entity_poly.entity_id
_entity_poly.type
_entity_poly.pdbx_seq_one_letter_code
_entity_poly.pdbx_strand_id
1 'polypeptide(L)'
;MEDNSTGNQVLEDAGNQIREACEVLQREATRLRQEQKAIDAMSKKIEHVHLSSTVNLNVGGRRFTTSLQTLTKDPDSILAAMFSGKFDVKPSEDGAFFIDRDGKHFRFILNYLRTGKLTLPDGATFRKELAEEAEFYQIQGILDELVPKAPKNFEESVILTNEEHRSVLSGQDDFLLCTQSFVFSMVNPHRVTACKLPLVNDQEDAIYCDSYHGPTFGGGYDLHVSNNTNTSGKSYSNLGYSYQLPTGQQYTFFTGAQKFNVTDYEVFGTYK
;
A
#
# COMPACT_ATOMS: atom_id res chain seq x y z
N MET A 1 -6.33 88.92 -13.10
CA MET A 1 -7.41 88.02 -13.56
C MET A 1 -6.72 86.91 -14.32
N GLU A 2 -6.19 85.95 -13.59
CA GLU A 2 -5.35 84.88 -14.15
C GLU A 2 -6.23 83.76 -14.72
N ASP A 3 -6.03 83.54 -16.02
CA ASP A 3 -5.98 82.26 -16.73
C ASP A 3 -6.89 81.11 -16.25
N ASN A 4 -8.18 81.18 -16.60
CA ASN A 4 -9.15 80.08 -16.41
C ASN A 4 -9.43 79.30 -17.73
N SER A 5 -8.76 79.66 -18.83
CA SER A 5 -8.95 79.05 -20.15
C SER A 5 -8.01 77.86 -20.37
N THR A 6 -6.79 77.94 -19.83
CA THR A 6 -5.74 76.95 -20.07
C THR A 6 -5.94 75.68 -19.21
N GLY A 7 -6.51 75.82 -18.01
CA GLY A 7 -6.81 74.68 -17.13
C GLY A 7 -7.92 73.75 -17.65
N ASN A 8 -8.89 74.30 -18.40
CA ASN A 8 -10.02 73.52 -18.92
C ASN A 8 -9.62 72.67 -20.13
N GLN A 9 -8.73 73.20 -20.99
CA GLN A 9 -8.18 72.49 -22.15
C GLN A 9 -7.31 71.30 -21.73
N VAL A 10 -6.49 71.47 -20.69
CA VAL A 10 -5.62 70.42 -20.16
C VAL A 10 -6.42 69.25 -19.55
N LEU A 11 -7.56 69.54 -18.91
CA LEU A 11 -8.45 68.51 -18.37
C LEU A 11 -9.16 67.71 -19.47
N GLU A 12 -9.55 68.38 -20.57
CA GLU A 12 -10.20 67.74 -21.71
C GLU A 12 -9.23 66.85 -22.51
N ASP A 13 -7.99 67.30 -22.71
CA ASP A 13 -6.92 66.52 -23.33
C ASP A 13 -6.54 65.30 -22.48
N ALA A 14 -6.45 65.46 -21.16
CA ALA A 14 -6.24 64.35 -20.24
C ALA A 14 -7.39 63.33 -20.29
N GLY A 15 -8.64 63.80 -20.37
CA GLY A 15 -9.82 62.94 -20.53
C GLY A 15 -9.80 62.15 -21.84
N ASN A 16 -9.37 62.77 -22.93
CA ASN A 16 -9.24 62.11 -24.24
C ASN A 16 -8.12 61.06 -24.24
N GLN A 17 -6.96 61.36 -23.64
CA GLN A 17 -5.85 60.39 -23.50
C GLN A 17 -6.23 59.20 -22.63
N ILE A 18 -6.97 59.43 -21.54
CA ILE A 18 -7.46 58.34 -20.67
C ILE A 18 -8.43 57.44 -21.45
N ARG A 19 -9.30 58.03 -22.28
CA ARG A 19 -10.24 57.27 -23.11
C ARG A 19 -9.51 56.41 -24.15
N GLU A 20 -8.54 56.97 -24.87
CA GLU A 20 -7.71 56.21 -25.82
C GLU A 20 -6.94 55.08 -25.14
N ALA A 21 -6.30 55.36 -23.99
CA ALA A 21 -5.59 54.34 -23.22
C ALA A 21 -6.53 53.20 -22.77
N CYS A 22 -7.76 53.54 -22.36
CA CYS A 22 -8.76 52.57 -21.95
C CYS A 22 -9.22 51.69 -23.12
N GLU A 23 -9.40 52.27 -24.31
CA GLU A 23 -9.73 51.51 -25.52
C GLU A 23 -8.62 50.54 -25.94
N VAL A 24 -7.35 50.97 -25.85
CA VAL A 24 -6.19 50.11 -26.13
C VAL A 24 -6.14 48.95 -25.14
N LEU A 25 -6.28 49.22 -23.84
CA LEU A 25 -6.28 48.17 -22.81
C LEU A 25 -7.42 47.17 -22.98
N GLN A 26 -8.61 47.61 -23.38
CA GLN A 26 -9.74 46.71 -23.66
C GLN A 26 -9.49 45.81 -24.86
N ARG A 27 -8.86 46.35 -25.92
CA ARG A 27 -8.46 45.56 -27.10
C ARG A 27 -7.39 44.53 -26.75
N GLU A 28 -6.38 44.89 -25.96
CA GLU A 28 -5.38 43.92 -25.53
C GLU A 28 -5.96 42.85 -24.61
N ALA A 29 -6.84 43.22 -23.67
CA ALA A 29 -7.49 42.26 -22.78
C ALA A 29 -8.38 41.26 -23.55
N THR A 30 -9.01 41.67 -24.65
CA THR A 30 -9.79 40.77 -25.51
C THR A 30 -8.89 39.84 -26.33
N ARG A 31 -7.78 40.37 -26.89
CA ARG A 31 -6.78 39.55 -27.59
C ARG A 31 -6.22 38.45 -26.68
N LEU A 32 -5.76 38.82 -25.48
CA LEU A 32 -5.19 37.86 -24.52
C LEU A 32 -6.18 36.76 -24.14
N ARG A 33 -7.47 37.09 -23.97
CA ARG A 33 -8.51 36.07 -23.71
C ARG A 33 -8.74 35.13 -24.89
N GLN A 34 -8.62 35.60 -26.12
CA GLN A 34 -8.72 34.73 -27.30
C GLN A 34 -7.50 33.83 -27.44
N GLU A 35 -6.30 34.36 -27.23
CA GLU A 35 -5.05 33.59 -27.24
C GLU A 35 -5.06 32.52 -26.16
N GLN A 36 -5.49 32.85 -24.93
CA GLN A 36 -5.62 31.86 -23.85
C GLN A 36 -6.59 30.73 -24.23
N LYS A 37 -7.76 31.07 -24.80
CA LYS A 37 -8.73 30.05 -25.26
C LYS A 37 -8.16 29.17 -26.37
N ALA A 38 -7.37 29.73 -27.28
CA ALA A 38 -6.72 28.98 -28.34
C ALA A 38 -5.64 28.03 -27.79
N ILE A 39 -4.84 28.50 -26.83
CA ILE A 39 -3.85 27.69 -26.11
C ILE A 39 -4.55 26.55 -25.35
N ASP A 40 -5.62 26.83 -24.60
CA ASP A 40 -6.37 25.81 -23.85
C ASP A 40 -6.99 24.77 -24.79
N ALA A 41 -7.54 25.19 -25.93
CA ALA A 41 -8.10 24.30 -26.94
C ALA A 41 -7.03 23.43 -27.60
N MET A 42 -5.83 23.98 -27.82
CA MET A 42 -4.69 23.25 -28.36
C MET A 42 -4.13 22.24 -27.34
N SER A 43 -4.01 22.62 -26.06
CA SER A 43 -3.65 21.72 -24.96
C SER A 43 -4.62 20.56 -24.86
N LYS A 44 -5.92 20.83 -24.90
CA LYS A 44 -6.96 19.78 -24.84
C LYS A 44 -6.91 18.82 -26.05
N LYS A 45 -6.55 19.32 -27.24
CA LYS A 45 -6.32 18.49 -28.43
C LYS A 45 -5.03 17.65 -28.31
N ILE A 46 -3.95 18.23 -27.76
CA ILE A 46 -2.68 17.53 -27.54
C ILE A 46 -2.87 16.41 -26.53
N GLU A 47 -3.58 16.64 -25.42
CA GLU A 47 -3.94 15.59 -24.46
C GLU A 47 -4.70 14.44 -25.16
N HIS A 48 -5.72 14.75 -25.98
CA HIS A 48 -6.50 13.72 -26.70
C HIS A 48 -5.68 12.90 -27.71
N VAL A 49 -4.71 13.52 -28.38
CA VAL A 49 -3.82 12.82 -29.33
C VAL A 49 -2.82 11.94 -28.59
N HIS A 50 -2.23 12.42 -27.49
CA HIS A 50 -1.28 11.65 -26.67
C HIS A 50 -1.95 10.47 -25.93
N LEU A 51 -3.26 10.55 -25.68
CA LEU A 51 -4.08 9.47 -25.11
C LEU A 51 -4.27 8.27 -26.06
N SER A 52 -4.03 8.41 -27.37
CA SER A 52 -4.54 7.48 -28.40
C SER A 52 -3.51 6.64 -29.17
N SER A 53 -2.20 6.80 -28.92
CA SER A 53 -1.21 5.92 -29.57
C SER A 53 -1.30 4.51 -29.01
N THR A 54 -1.82 3.62 -29.84
CA THR A 54 -1.94 2.19 -29.53
C THR A 54 -0.57 1.55 -29.68
N VAL A 55 -0.18 0.76 -28.68
CA VAL A 55 1.08 0.02 -28.62
C VAL A 55 0.77 -1.47 -28.56
N ASN A 56 1.43 -2.24 -29.43
CA ASN A 56 1.37 -3.69 -29.43
C ASN A 56 2.62 -4.25 -28.74
N LEU A 57 2.41 -5.17 -27.80
CA LEU A 57 3.48 -5.82 -27.04
C LEU A 57 3.42 -7.32 -27.26
N ASN A 58 4.58 -7.97 -27.28
CA ASN A 58 4.73 -9.41 -27.24
C ASN A 58 5.57 -9.78 -26.01
N VAL A 59 4.91 -10.28 -24.96
CA VAL A 59 5.55 -10.59 -23.67
C VAL A 59 5.65 -12.11 -23.53
N GLY A 60 6.86 -12.66 -23.71
CA GLY A 60 7.11 -14.11 -23.63
C GLY A 60 6.26 -14.95 -24.59
N GLY A 61 5.89 -14.38 -25.76
CA GLY A 61 5.03 -15.02 -26.76
C GLY A 61 3.54 -14.66 -26.64
N ARG A 62 3.10 -13.95 -25.59
CA ARG A 62 1.72 -13.49 -25.44
C ARG A 62 1.56 -12.06 -25.95
N ARG A 63 0.56 -11.84 -26.81
CA ARG A 63 0.29 -10.51 -27.38
C ARG A 63 -0.63 -9.68 -26.49
N PHE A 64 -0.27 -8.41 -26.32
CA PHE A 64 -1.07 -7.40 -25.63
C PHE A 64 -1.18 -6.15 -26.50
N THR A 65 -2.31 -5.47 -26.36
CA THR A 65 -2.53 -4.16 -26.99
C THR A 65 -2.97 -3.19 -25.91
N THR A 66 -2.35 -2.01 -25.86
CA THR A 66 -2.62 -0.98 -24.85
C THR A 66 -2.29 0.42 -25.36
N SER A 67 -2.52 1.47 -24.57
CA SER A 67 -2.12 2.84 -24.90
C SER A 67 -0.76 3.19 -24.32
N LEU A 68 -0.05 4.11 -24.97
CA LEU A 68 1.19 4.70 -24.45
C LEU A 68 0.98 5.28 -23.05
N GLN A 69 -0.13 5.98 -22.84
CA GLN A 69 -0.53 6.53 -21.53
C GLN A 69 -0.56 5.47 -20.42
N THR A 70 -1.03 4.25 -20.72
CA THR A 70 -1.05 3.17 -19.73
C THR A 70 0.36 2.75 -19.35
N LEU A 71 1.25 2.63 -20.34
CA LEU A 71 2.63 2.19 -20.14
C LEU A 71 3.49 3.26 -19.44
N THR A 72 3.15 4.54 -19.62
CA THR A 72 3.86 5.67 -19.01
C THR A 72 3.21 6.20 -17.73
N LYS A 73 2.17 5.53 -17.22
CA LYS A 73 1.40 6.00 -16.06
C LYS A 73 2.23 6.04 -14.78
N ASP A 74 3.12 5.06 -14.61
CA ASP A 74 4.08 5.01 -13.52
C ASP A 74 5.45 5.48 -14.04
N PRO A 75 5.84 6.75 -13.79
CA PRO A 75 7.02 7.36 -14.42
C PRO A 75 8.34 6.69 -14.02
N ASP A 76 8.36 6.00 -12.88
CA ASP A 76 9.55 5.33 -12.35
C ASP A 76 9.69 3.89 -12.87
N SER A 77 8.66 3.37 -13.56
CA SER A 77 8.67 2.02 -14.10
C SER A 77 9.54 1.86 -15.36
N ILE A 78 10.04 0.64 -15.58
CA ILE A 78 10.77 0.29 -16.81
C ILE A 78 9.90 0.49 -18.06
N LEU A 79 8.59 0.23 -17.95
CA LEU A 79 7.65 0.44 -19.06
C LEU A 79 7.59 1.92 -19.44
N ALA A 80 7.51 2.82 -18.46
CA ALA A 80 7.55 4.25 -18.75
C ALA A 80 8.89 4.65 -19.36
N ALA A 81 10.01 4.12 -18.87
CA ALA A 81 11.32 4.37 -19.46
C ALA A 81 11.36 3.94 -20.94
N MET A 82 11.03 2.67 -21.23
CA MET A 82 11.02 2.11 -22.60
C MET A 82 10.14 2.90 -23.57
N PHE A 83 9.02 3.42 -23.09
CA PHE A 83 8.01 4.11 -23.90
C PHE A 83 7.99 5.63 -23.71
N SER A 84 8.97 6.21 -23.02
CA SER A 84 9.11 7.66 -22.81
C SER A 84 9.55 8.43 -24.05
N GLY A 85 9.94 7.72 -25.12
CA GLY A 85 10.55 8.31 -26.32
C GLY A 85 12.02 8.70 -26.13
N LYS A 86 12.62 8.44 -24.97
CA LYS A 86 14.04 8.72 -24.69
C LYS A 86 15.00 7.61 -25.15
N PHE A 87 14.48 6.41 -25.39
CA PHE A 87 15.25 5.25 -25.82
C PHE A 87 14.79 4.79 -27.21
N ASP A 88 15.74 4.48 -28.09
CA ASP A 88 15.48 3.91 -29.41
C ASP A 88 15.10 2.42 -29.30
N VAL A 89 13.91 2.15 -28.76
CA VAL A 89 13.35 0.81 -28.77
C VAL A 89 12.70 0.58 -30.14
N LYS A 90 13.25 -0.34 -30.93
CA LYS A 90 12.69 -0.68 -32.25
C LYS A 90 11.69 -1.83 -32.10
N PRO A 91 10.48 -1.71 -32.69
CA PRO A 91 9.55 -2.83 -32.75
C PRO A 91 10.10 -3.93 -33.67
N SER A 92 9.58 -5.14 -33.50
CA SER A 92 9.81 -6.27 -34.41
C SER A 92 9.17 -6.02 -35.78
N GLU A 93 9.43 -6.91 -36.75
CA GLU A 93 8.92 -6.81 -38.12
C GLU A 93 7.38 -6.69 -38.20
N ASP A 94 6.68 -7.24 -37.22
CA ASP A 94 5.22 -7.21 -37.12
C ASP A 94 4.66 -5.98 -36.37
N GLY A 95 5.54 -5.04 -35.99
CA GLY A 95 5.19 -3.81 -35.28
C GLY A 95 4.95 -3.99 -33.77
N ALA A 96 5.19 -5.18 -33.21
CA ALA A 96 5.10 -5.41 -31.78
C ALA A 96 6.44 -5.19 -31.06
N PHE A 97 6.40 -4.69 -29.83
CA PHE A 97 7.57 -4.61 -28.97
C PHE A 97 7.72 -5.90 -28.18
N PHE A 98 8.85 -6.59 -28.35
CA PHE A 98 9.11 -7.84 -27.65
C PHE A 98 9.71 -7.59 -26.26
N ILE A 99 9.17 -8.28 -25.26
CA ILE A 99 9.66 -8.31 -23.88
C ILE A 99 9.84 -9.77 -23.48
N ASP A 100 11.05 -10.13 -23.08
CA ASP A 100 11.41 -11.50 -22.69
C ASP A 100 11.05 -11.77 -21.22
N ARG A 101 9.75 -11.73 -20.91
CA ARG A 101 9.16 -11.93 -19.56
C ARG A 101 7.89 -12.75 -19.61
N ASP A 102 7.34 -13.10 -18.44
CA ASP A 102 6.14 -13.94 -18.37
C ASP A 102 4.85 -13.15 -18.69
N GLY A 103 4.29 -13.42 -19.88
CA GLY A 103 3.01 -12.86 -20.29
C GLY A 103 1.81 -13.28 -19.43
N LYS A 104 1.86 -14.39 -18.67
CA LYS A 104 0.77 -14.80 -17.75
C LYS A 104 0.53 -13.74 -16.68
N HIS A 105 1.61 -13.27 -16.06
CA HIS A 105 1.58 -12.28 -14.97
C HIS A 105 1.45 -10.84 -15.50
N PHE A 106 1.99 -10.57 -16.70
CA PHE A 106 1.91 -9.25 -17.33
C PHE A 106 0.48 -8.70 -17.46
N ARG A 107 -0.52 -9.57 -17.61
CA ARG A 107 -1.94 -9.16 -17.61
C ARG A 107 -2.32 -8.34 -16.36
N PHE A 108 -1.80 -8.72 -15.20
CA PHE A 108 -2.12 -8.10 -13.92
C PHE A 108 -1.36 -6.79 -13.74
N ILE A 109 -0.09 -6.76 -14.15
CA ILE A 109 0.69 -5.52 -14.28
C ILE A 109 -0.08 -4.50 -15.12
N LEU A 110 -0.57 -4.92 -16.29
CA LEU A 110 -1.28 -4.03 -17.20
C LEU A 110 -2.62 -3.55 -16.66
N ASN A 111 -3.36 -4.41 -15.96
CA ASN A 111 -4.63 -4.04 -15.33
C ASN A 111 -4.44 -3.08 -14.15
N TYR A 112 -3.37 -3.26 -13.37
CA TYR A 112 -2.99 -2.32 -12.33
C TYR A 112 -2.65 -0.95 -12.94
N LEU A 113 -1.85 -0.89 -13.99
CA LEU A 113 -1.55 0.38 -14.67
C LEU A 113 -2.83 1.03 -15.23
N ARG A 114 -3.79 0.26 -15.74
CA ARG A 114 -5.07 0.84 -16.21
C ARG A 114 -5.90 1.44 -15.08
N THR A 115 -6.11 0.69 -14.00
CA THR A 115 -7.15 0.98 -13.00
C THR A 115 -6.63 1.51 -11.66
N GLY A 116 -5.35 1.33 -11.38
CA GLY A 116 -4.73 1.57 -10.07
C GLY A 116 -5.17 0.58 -8.99
N LYS A 117 -5.72 -0.58 -9.36
CA LYS A 117 -6.20 -1.60 -8.42
C LYS A 117 -5.62 -2.97 -8.77
N LEU A 118 -5.15 -3.71 -7.77
CA LEU A 118 -4.63 -5.06 -7.94
C LEU A 118 -5.70 -6.11 -7.59
N THR A 119 -6.26 -6.76 -8.61
CA THR A 119 -7.22 -7.87 -8.43
C THR A 119 -6.55 -9.20 -8.78
N LEU A 120 -6.31 -10.05 -7.78
CA LEU A 120 -5.54 -11.29 -7.94
C LEU A 120 -6.42 -12.53 -7.73
N PRO A 121 -6.11 -13.65 -8.40
CA PRO A 121 -6.65 -14.96 -8.02
C PRO A 121 -6.09 -15.41 -6.67
N ASP A 122 -6.80 -16.31 -5.99
CA ASP A 122 -6.33 -16.90 -4.75
C ASP A 122 -5.12 -17.83 -4.99
N GLY A 123 -4.14 -17.80 -4.08
CA GLY A 123 -2.94 -18.65 -4.13
C GLY A 123 -1.62 -17.90 -3.84
N ALA A 124 -0.82 -18.45 -2.93
CA ALA A 124 0.45 -17.86 -2.51
C ALA A 124 1.54 -17.92 -3.59
N THR A 125 1.54 -18.96 -4.43
CA THR A 125 2.50 -19.11 -5.54
C THR A 125 2.34 -18.00 -6.57
N PHE A 126 1.10 -17.71 -6.95
CA PHE A 126 0.78 -16.65 -7.91
C PHE A 126 1.26 -15.27 -7.45
N ARG A 127 1.10 -14.96 -6.15
CA ARG A 127 1.57 -13.68 -5.58
C ARG A 127 3.09 -13.54 -5.63
N LYS A 128 3.83 -14.62 -5.38
CA LYS A 128 5.29 -14.64 -5.48
C LYS A 128 5.75 -14.44 -6.92
N GLU A 129 5.18 -15.20 -7.85
CA GLU A 129 5.47 -15.08 -9.29
C GLU A 129 5.18 -13.65 -9.80
N LEU A 130 4.07 -13.05 -9.37
CA LEU A 130 3.74 -11.67 -9.73
C LEU A 130 4.69 -10.64 -9.10
N ALA A 131 5.16 -10.88 -7.87
CA ALA A 131 6.11 -9.99 -7.21
C ALA A 131 7.44 -9.91 -7.99
N GLU A 132 7.94 -11.04 -8.50
CA GLU A 132 9.15 -11.09 -9.34
C GLU A 132 8.99 -10.25 -10.63
N GLU A 133 7.80 -10.26 -11.25
CA GLU A 133 7.52 -9.39 -12.38
C GLU A 133 7.39 -7.92 -11.99
N ALA A 134 6.72 -7.61 -10.88
CA ALA A 134 6.57 -6.23 -10.40
C ALA A 134 7.92 -5.58 -10.04
N GLU A 135 8.85 -6.37 -9.48
CA GLU A 135 10.22 -5.96 -9.23
C GLU A 135 10.98 -5.72 -10.54
N PHE A 136 10.85 -6.63 -11.51
CA PHE A 136 11.45 -6.44 -12.84
C PHE A 136 10.96 -5.15 -13.50
N TYR A 137 9.64 -4.90 -13.54
CA TYR A 137 9.09 -3.69 -14.16
C TYR A 137 9.25 -2.42 -13.30
N GLN A 138 9.77 -2.54 -12.07
CA GLN A 138 9.93 -1.46 -11.09
C GLN A 138 8.60 -0.75 -10.76
N ILE A 139 7.54 -1.53 -10.51
CA ILE A 139 6.21 -0.99 -10.18
C ILE A 139 5.99 -1.12 -8.68
N GLN A 140 6.47 -0.12 -7.93
CA GLN A 140 6.49 -0.14 -6.47
C GLN A 140 5.10 -0.30 -5.85
N GLY A 141 4.07 0.33 -6.43
CA GLY A 141 2.71 0.24 -5.90
C GLY A 141 2.14 -1.19 -5.89
N ILE A 142 2.55 -2.06 -6.82
CA ILE A 142 2.18 -3.48 -6.78
C ILE A 142 2.93 -4.21 -5.67
N LEU A 143 4.23 -3.94 -5.50
CA LEU A 143 5.03 -4.53 -4.43
C LEU A 143 4.46 -4.17 -3.05
N ASP A 144 4.06 -2.92 -2.85
CA ASP A 144 3.46 -2.43 -1.61
C ASP A 144 2.08 -3.05 -1.32
N GLU A 145 1.34 -3.47 -2.35
CA GLU A 145 0.07 -4.20 -2.21
C GLU A 145 0.28 -5.72 -2.00
N LEU A 146 1.37 -6.28 -2.51
CA LEU A 146 1.71 -7.70 -2.38
C LEU A 146 2.41 -8.03 -1.06
N VAL A 147 3.22 -7.11 -0.53
CA VAL A 147 3.71 -7.19 0.83
C VAL A 147 2.50 -6.94 1.72
N PRO A 148 2.09 -7.89 2.58
CA PRO A 148 1.12 -7.57 3.60
C PRO A 148 1.71 -6.41 4.37
N LYS A 149 1.03 -5.26 4.38
CA LYS A 149 1.39 -4.16 5.24
C LYS A 149 1.44 -4.75 6.64
N ALA A 150 2.65 -5.04 7.13
CA ALA A 150 2.86 -5.16 8.55
C ALA A 150 2.15 -3.93 9.13
N PRO A 151 1.27 -4.09 10.12
CA PRO A 151 0.50 -2.97 10.62
C PRO A 151 1.46 -1.81 10.82
N LYS A 152 1.18 -0.65 10.21
CA LYS A 152 2.02 0.56 10.27
C LYS A 152 2.18 1.11 11.69
N ASN A 153 1.79 0.34 12.69
CA ASN A 153 1.52 0.74 14.04
C ASN A 153 2.61 0.25 15.00
N PHE A 154 3.70 -0.36 14.50
CA PHE A 154 4.84 -0.74 15.33
C PHE A 154 5.79 0.42 15.65
N GLU A 155 5.58 1.62 15.09
CA GLU A 155 6.40 2.80 15.42
C GLU A 155 6.06 3.38 16.82
N GLU A 156 4.85 3.11 17.35
CA GLU A 156 4.39 3.56 18.67
C GLU A 156 3.91 2.37 19.54
N SER A 157 4.67 1.28 19.57
CA SER A 157 4.35 0.17 20.45
C SER A 157 4.60 0.56 21.92
N VAL A 158 3.54 0.77 22.69
CA VAL A 158 3.63 0.97 24.14
C VAL A 158 3.64 -0.40 24.82
N ILE A 159 4.58 -0.62 25.74
CA ILE A 159 4.58 -1.76 26.65
C ILE A 159 3.37 -1.60 27.55
N LEU A 160 2.33 -2.39 27.30
CA LEU A 160 1.21 -2.47 28.20
C LEU A 160 1.59 -3.45 29.33
N THR A 161 1.47 -2.98 30.56
CA THR A 161 1.65 -3.80 31.76
C THR A 161 0.30 -4.31 32.24
N ASN A 162 0.33 -5.35 33.06
CA ASN A 162 -0.81 -6.11 33.58
C ASN A 162 -2.10 -5.33 33.96
N GLU A 163 -2.03 -4.09 34.45
CA GLU A 163 -3.20 -3.31 34.87
C GLU A 163 -3.87 -2.50 33.74
N GLU A 164 -3.11 -2.10 32.71
CA GLU A 164 -3.59 -1.21 31.62
C GLU A 164 -4.15 -1.99 30.41
N HIS A 165 -3.95 -3.32 30.36
CA HIS A 165 -4.43 -4.18 29.27
C HIS A 165 -5.94 -4.15 29.02
N ARG A 166 -6.75 -3.91 30.07
CA ARG A 166 -8.21 -4.11 30.02
C ARG A 166 -8.98 -3.06 29.23
N SER A 167 -8.41 -1.87 29.03
CA SER A 167 -9.10 -0.76 28.34
C SER A 167 -8.67 -0.58 26.89
N VAL A 168 -7.46 -1.05 26.52
CA VAL A 168 -6.85 -0.82 25.19
C VAL A 168 -7.21 -1.92 24.20
N LEU A 169 -7.35 -3.18 24.66
CA LEU A 169 -7.83 -4.29 23.84
C LEU A 169 -9.36 -4.22 23.72
N SER A 170 -9.85 -3.30 22.88
CA SER A 170 -11.26 -3.25 22.47
C SER A 170 -11.55 -4.32 21.42
N GLY A 171 -11.47 -5.59 21.82
CA GLY A 171 -12.01 -6.73 21.08
C GLY A 171 -13.37 -7.11 21.69
N GLN A 172 -14.39 -7.26 20.85
CA GLN A 172 -15.52 -8.13 21.22
C GLN A 172 -14.93 -9.50 21.52
N ASP A 173 -15.42 -10.22 22.54
CA ASP A 173 -14.96 -11.55 22.97
C ASP A 173 -14.91 -12.56 21.80
N ASP A 174 -13.86 -12.46 20.98
CA ASP A 174 -13.81 -13.02 19.62
C ASP A 174 -12.36 -13.19 19.15
N PHE A 175 -12.21 -14.01 18.12
CA PHE A 175 -10.92 -14.30 17.52
C PHE A 175 -10.58 -13.32 16.39
N LEU A 176 -9.29 -13.01 16.28
CA LEU A 176 -8.71 -12.25 15.18
C LEU A 176 -8.05 -13.20 14.16
N LEU A 177 -8.49 -13.06 12.92
CA LEU A 177 -7.86 -13.69 11.76
C LEU A 177 -6.45 -13.11 11.57
N CYS A 178 -5.44 -13.96 11.74
CA CYS A 178 -4.04 -13.60 11.51
C CYS A 178 -3.24 -14.79 10.96
N THR A 179 -3.23 -14.94 9.64
CA THR A 179 -2.57 -16.06 8.92
C THR A 179 -1.05 -16.06 9.01
N GLN A 180 -0.46 -14.96 9.50
CA GLN A 180 0.99 -14.82 9.69
C GLN A 180 1.41 -14.90 11.17
N SER A 181 0.47 -15.20 12.07
CA SER A 181 0.78 -15.33 13.49
C SER A 181 1.76 -16.48 13.75
N PHE A 182 2.59 -16.32 14.79
CA PHE A 182 3.50 -17.35 15.26
C PHE A 182 3.74 -17.18 16.75
N VAL A 183 4.07 -18.28 17.42
CA VAL A 183 4.61 -18.24 18.80
C VAL A 183 6.10 -18.51 18.73
N PHE A 184 6.87 -17.94 19.66
CA PHE A 184 8.30 -18.15 19.74
C PHE A 184 8.71 -18.54 21.15
N SER A 185 9.58 -19.53 21.28
CA SER A 185 10.21 -19.89 22.56
C SER A 185 11.67 -19.51 22.51
N MET A 186 12.13 -18.62 23.41
CA MET A 186 13.55 -18.28 23.58
C MET A 186 14.28 -19.30 24.47
N VAL A 187 13.69 -19.62 25.62
CA VAL A 187 14.22 -20.54 26.62
C VAL A 187 13.06 -21.41 27.10
N ASN A 188 13.28 -22.72 27.19
CA ASN A 188 12.31 -23.68 27.67
C ASN A 188 12.97 -24.68 28.63
N PRO A 189 12.19 -25.34 29.52
CA PRO A 189 12.72 -26.33 30.46
C PRO A 189 13.41 -27.53 29.79
N HIS A 190 13.09 -27.78 28.52
CA HIS A 190 13.67 -28.86 27.73
C HIS A 190 15.03 -28.48 27.09
N ARG A 191 15.53 -27.26 27.33
CA ARG A 191 16.81 -26.74 26.81
C ARG A 191 16.91 -26.79 25.27
N VAL A 192 15.77 -26.79 24.59
CA VAL A 192 15.72 -26.70 23.12
C VAL A 192 16.12 -25.28 22.73
N THR A 193 16.92 -25.15 21.67
CA THR A 193 17.30 -23.85 21.12
C THR A 193 16.07 -23.06 20.73
N ALA A 194 16.23 -21.74 20.73
CA ALA A 194 15.17 -20.81 20.39
C ALA A 194 14.49 -21.21 19.06
N CYS A 195 13.17 -21.34 19.06
CA CYS A 195 12.44 -21.85 17.91
C CYS A 195 11.12 -21.11 17.68
N LYS A 196 10.76 -20.99 16.40
CA LYS A 196 9.51 -20.42 15.92
C LYS A 196 8.50 -21.55 15.73
N LEU A 197 7.30 -21.37 16.27
CA LEU A 197 6.15 -22.26 16.18
C LEU A 197 5.13 -21.61 15.23
N PRO A 198 5.18 -21.92 13.92
CA PRO A 198 4.24 -21.36 12.95
C PRO A 198 2.83 -21.94 13.14
N LEU A 199 1.82 -21.28 12.56
CA LEU A 199 0.48 -21.84 12.43
C LEU A 199 0.51 -23.12 11.57
N VAL A 200 -0.27 -24.14 11.98
CA VAL A 200 -0.26 -25.46 11.30
C VAL A 200 -1.26 -25.56 10.15
N ASN A 201 -2.29 -24.71 10.13
CA ASN A 201 -3.33 -24.63 9.09
C ASN A 201 -3.86 -23.20 8.97
N ASP A 202 -4.61 -22.88 7.91
CA ASP A 202 -5.37 -21.63 7.71
C ASP A 202 -6.42 -21.41 8.81
N GLN A 203 -5.94 -21.15 10.03
CA GLN A 203 -6.76 -21.02 11.22
C GLN A 203 -7.24 -19.58 11.30
N GLU A 204 -8.55 -19.42 11.23
CA GLU A 204 -9.23 -18.13 11.40
C GLU A 204 -9.10 -17.61 12.85
N ASP A 205 -8.75 -18.50 13.78
CA ASP A 205 -8.75 -18.28 15.23
C ASP A 205 -7.35 -18.15 15.84
N ALA A 206 -6.48 -17.29 15.28
CA ALA A 206 -5.08 -17.24 15.67
C ALA A 206 -4.86 -16.52 17.03
N ILE A 207 -5.59 -15.44 17.29
CA ILE A 207 -5.43 -14.62 18.49
C ILE A 207 -6.82 -14.40 19.08
N TYR A 208 -6.99 -14.66 20.37
CA TYR A 208 -8.24 -14.40 21.07
C TYR A 208 -8.14 -13.10 21.85
N CYS A 209 -9.06 -12.18 21.60
CA CYS A 209 -9.11 -10.89 22.27
C CYS A 209 -10.31 -10.83 23.20
N ASP A 210 -10.06 -10.72 24.49
CA ASP A 210 -11.08 -10.40 25.47
C ASP A 210 -10.54 -9.39 26.50
N SER A 211 -11.43 -8.93 27.38
CA SER A 211 -11.10 -7.98 28.46
C SER A 211 -10.86 -8.65 29.82
N TYR A 212 -11.01 -9.98 29.89
CA TYR A 212 -11.04 -10.73 31.14
C TYR A 212 -9.74 -11.46 31.44
N HIS A 213 -9.07 -11.98 30.41
CA HIS A 213 -7.84 -12.73 30.47
C HIS A 213 -6.66 -11.90 29.93
N GLY A 214 -5.45 -12.41 30.11
CA GLY A 214 -4.26 -11.91 29.43
C GLY A 214 -4.15 -12.48 28.01
N PRO A 215 -2.97 -12.37 27.38
CA PRO A 215 -2.72 -12.85 26.03
C PRO A 215 -3.14 -14.31 25.84
N THR A 216 -3.96 -14.53 24.81
CA THR A 216 -4.46 -15.86 24.46
C THR A 216 -4.28 -16.09 22.95
N PHE A 217 -3.69 -17.23 22.60
CA PHE A 217 -3.31 -17.57 21.23
C PHE A 217 -3.83 -18.95 20.85
N GLY A 218 -4.36 -19.07 19.64
CA GLY A 218 -4.89 -20.29 19.03
C GLY A 218 -6.35 -20.58 19.42
N GLY A 219 -7.11 -21.15 18.47
CA GLY A 219 -8.52 -21.51 18.65
C GLY A 219 -8.76 -22.58 19.71
N GLY A 220 -7.72 -23.37 20.01
CA GLY A 220 -7.70 -24.33 21.11
C GLY A 220 -7.07 -23.79 22.40
N TYR A 221 -6.78 -22.48 22.44
CA TYR A 221 -6.02 -21.82 23.52
C TYR A 221 -4.66 -22.49 23.76
N ASP A 222 -3.89 -22.64 22.68
CA ASP A 222 -2.55 -23.20 22.66
C ASP A 222 -1.63 -22.52 23.68
N LEU A 223 -1.81 -21.22 23.89
CA LEU A 223 -1.22 -20.48 25.00
C LEU A 223 -2.26 -19.56 25.61
N HIS A 224 -2.58 -19.76 26.88
CA HIS A 224 -3.55 -18.96 27.62
C HIS A 224 -2.96 -18.38 28.89
N VAL A 225 -3.02 -17.06 28.99
CA VAL A 225 -2.63 -16.32 30.19
C VAL A 225 -3.90 -15.91 30.95
N SER A 226 -4.15 -16.54 32.08
CA SER A 226 -5.34 -16.29 32.90
C SER A 226 -5.33 -14.91 33.58
N ASN A 227 -6.42 -14.50 34.24
CA ASN A 227 -6.36 -13.36 35.14
C ASN A 227 -5.58 -13.68 36.44
N ASN A 228 -5.04 -12.65 37.10
CA ASN A 228 -4.27 -12.81 38.35
C ASN A 228 -3.14 -13.86 38.22
N THR A 229 -2.40 -13.79 37.11
CA THR A 229 -1.51 -14.85 36.63
C THR A 229 -0.43 -15.31 37.59
N ASN A 230 -0.01 -14.41 38.49
CA ASN A 230 1.05 -14.66 39.45
C ASN A 230 0.59 -15.55 40.61
N THR A 231 -0.72 -15.70 40.82
CA THR A 231 -1.31 -16.35 42.00
C THR A 231 -2.37 -17.40 41.66
N SER A 232 -2.97 -17.35 40.46
CA SER A 232 -4.12 -18.20 40.13
C SER A 232 -3.75 -19.65 39.76
N GLY A 233 -2.56 -19.91 39.19
CA GLY A 233 -2.20 -21.21 38.64
C GLY A 233 -3.10 -21.68 37.49
N LYS A 234 -3.83 -20.75 36.86
CA LYS A 234 -4.83 -21.04 35.83
C LYS A 234 -4.35 -20.79 34.41
N SER A 235 -3.16 -20.23 34.22
CA SER A 235 -2.56 -20.13 32.88
C SER A 235 -2.14 -21.52 32.42
N TYR A 236 -2.28 -21.80 31.12
CA TYR A 236 -1.98 -23.11 30.56
C TYR A 236 -1.48 -23.03 29.12
N SER A 237 -0.90 -24.14 28.67
CA SER A 237 -0.44 -24.35 27.30
C SER A 237 -1.03 -25.65 26.78
N ASN A 238 -1.63 -25.59 25.59
CA ASN A 238 -2.18 -26.72 24.86
C ASN A 238 -1.64 -26.75 23.42
N LEU A 239 -0.34 -26.50 23.27
CA LEU A 239 0.35 -26.46 21.99
C LEU A 239 0.08 -27.69 21.13
N GLY A 240 -0.08 -27.46 19.82
CA GLY A 240 -0.28 -28.49 18.82
C GLY A 240 -1.65 -28.47 18.15
N TYR A 241 -2.54 -27.54 18.53
CA TYR A 241 -3.82 -27.35 17.87
C TYR A 241 -3.72 -26.27 16.77
N SER A 242 -3.44 -25.01 17.14
CA SER A 242 -3.27 -23.91 16.17
C SER A 242 -1.82 -23.66 15.80
N TYR A 243 -0.89 -23.83 16.75
CA TYR A 243 0.55 -23.63 16.54
C TYR A 243 1.32 -24.94 16.56
N GLN A 244 2.30 -25.04 15.68
CA GLN A 244 3.03 -26.28 15.45
C GLN A 244 3.88 -26.63 16.67
N LEU A 245 3.71 -27.85 17.17
CA LEU A 245 4.56 -28.38 18.21
C LEU A 245 5.96 -28.68 17.65
N PRO A 246 7.05 -28.28 18.34
CA PRO A 246 8.40 -28.61 17.89
C PRO A 246 8.59 -30.13 17.84
N THR A 247 9.30 -30.61 16.81
CA THR A 247 9.49 -32.04 16.56
C THR A 247 10.04 -32.77 17.79
N GLY A 248 9.34 -33.82 18.23
CA GLY A 248 9.74 -34.63 19.38
C GLY A 248 9.47 -34.00 20.76
N GLN A 249 8.81 -32.84 20.81
CA GLN A 249 8.37 -32.21 22.06
C GLN A 249 6.93 -32.60 22.41
N GLN A 250 6.48 -32.17 23.59
CA GLN A 250 5.12 -32.38 24.11
C GLN A 250 4.43 -31.03 24.35
N TYR A 251 3.11 -31.03 24.52
CA TYR A 251 2.30 -29.82 24.76
C TYR A 251 2.73 -28.99 25.99
N THR A 252 3.52 -29.57 26.90
CA THR A 252 4.17 -28.89 28.03
C THR A 252 5.42 -28.10 27.63
N PHE A 253 5.73 -27.98 26.34
CA PHE A 253 6.99 -27.45 25.80
C PHE A 253 7.43 -26.11 26.42
N PHE A 254 6.51 -25.17 26.62
CA PHE A 254 6.87 -23.84 27.15
C PHE A 254 7.35 -23.85 28.60
N THR A 255 6.67 -24.61 29.46
CA THR A 255 6.80 -24.44 30.93
C THR A 255 7.10 -25.73 31.67
N GLY A 256 7.14 -26.88 30.98
CA GLY A 256 7.34 -28.20 31.58
C GLY A 256 6.12 -28.71 32.34
N ALA A 257 5.02 -27.96 32.36
CA ALA A 257 3.77 -28.31 33.01
C ALA A 257 2.58 -27.87 32.16
N GLN A 258 1.43 -28.53 32.33
CA GLN A 258 0.22 -28.14 31.63
C GLN A 258 -0.32 -26.79 32.13
N LYS A 259 -0.19 -26.52 33.43
CA LYS A 259 -0.59 -25.27 34.08
C LYS A 259 0.61 -24.59 34.72
N PHE A 260 0.62 -23.26 34.74
CA PHE A 260 1.72 -22.47 35.26
C PHE A 260 1.27 -21.10 35.80
N ASN A 261 2.12 -20.50 36.63
CA ASN A 261 2.01 -19.09 36.99
C ASN A 261 2.82 -18.26 36.00
N VAL A 262 2.28 -17.12 35.59
CA VAL A 262 3.04 -16.13 34.82
C VAL A 262 3.44 -15.03 35.79
N THR A 263 4.75 -14.90 35.98
CA THR A 263 5.34 -13.85 36.83
C THR A 263 5.22 -12.48 36.20
N ASP A 264 5.39 -12.42 34.88
CA ASP A 264 5.34 -11.19 34.11
C ASP A 264 5.01 -11.47 32.63
N TYR A 265 4.35 -10.51 31.98
CA TYR A 265 4.11 -10.52 30.55
C TYR A 265 3.88 -9.10 30.04
N GLU A 266 4.36 -8.82 28.83
CA GLU A 266 4.22 -7.53 28.16
C GLU A 266 3.42 -7.73 26.88
N VAL A 267 2.48 -6.81 26.61
CA VAL A 267 1.76 -6.77 25.33
C VAL A 267 2.06 -5.46 24.65
N PHE A 268 2.39 -5.54 23.37
CA PHE A 268 2.59 -4.39 22.53
C PHE A 268 1.28 -4.10 21.81
N GLY A 269 0.55 -3.10 22.32
CA GLY A 269 -0.64 -2.58 21.67
C GLY A 269 -0.27 -1.74 20.46
N THR A 270 -1.12 -1.77 19.45
CA THR A 270 -1.03 -0.84 18.33
C THR A 270 -2.15 0.18 18.49
N TYR A 271 -1.80 1.46 18.66
CA TYR A 271 -2.82 2.53 18.69
C TYR A 271 -3.46 2.66 17.30
N LYS A 272 -4.77 2.92 17.29
CA LYS A 272 -5.54 3.22 16.07
C LYS A 272 -5.38 4.67 15.66
#